data_AF-A0AAD2JHC9-F1
#
_entry.id   AF-A0AAD2JHC9-F1
#
_cell.length_a   1.000
_cell.length_b   1.000
_cell.length_c   1.000
_cell.angle_alpha   90.00
_cell.angle_beta   90.00
_cell.angle_gamma   90.00
#
_symmetry.space_group_name_H-M   'P 1'
#
loop_
_entity.id
_entity.type
_entity.pdbx_description
1 polymer ?
#
loop_
_entity_poly.entity_id
_entity_poly.type
_entity_poly.pdbx_seq_one_letter_code
_entity_poly.pdbx_strand_id
1 'polypeptide(L)'
;MTAEVAWSKYYNKLPAFEKVQFEQFKARLKSHRQQVKKYMMRSKKEEQMWRRDLLRYPPKTTNSEGAPLWNPHKANKLLRQDVGELRQKKEHMTPKKLQATRDEYKEFPLKIFRQHMYQEIRRCKFCNHLHDRREAKKIIHICKPAVGATDDTLTDRLKELGIHDPEEEEEEEEELEMEDDEKHTAEQTGNRKRKIAENNRPSKKQKRC
;
A
#
# COMPACT_ATOMS: atom_id res chain seq x y z
N MET A 1 -1.94 5.74 -20.23
CA MET A 1 -1.38 7.00 -20.76
C MET A 1 -0.03 6.73 -21.42
N THR A 2 0.14 7.12 -22.68
CA THR A 2 1.42 6.97 -23.40
C THR A 2 2.48 7.94 -22.86
N ALA A 3 3.76 7.64 -23.09
CA ALA A 3 4.86 8.50 -22.63
C ALA A 3 4.81 9.89 -23.28
N GLU A 4 4.44 9.97 -24.56
CA GLU A 4 4.34 11.21 -25.34
C GLU A 4 3.26 12.16 -24.78
N VAL A 5 2.09 11.61 -24.48
CA VAL A 5 0.97 12.38 -23.90
C VAL A 5 1.34 12.87 -22.51
N ALA A 6 1.99 12.05 -21.69
CA ALA A 6 2.47 12.46 -20.38
C ALA A 6 3.50 13.59 -20.47
N TRP A 7 4.48 13.44 -21.37
CA TRP A 7 5.56 14.40 -21.58
C TRP A 7 5.04 15.76 -22.03
N SER A 8 4.27 15.79 -23.13
CA SER A 8 3.74 17.03 -23.71
C SER A 8 2.79 17.77 -22.77
N LYS A 9 1.93 17.03 -22.05
CA LYS A 9 0.88 17.62 -21.22
C LYS A 9 1.41 18.12 -19.87
N TYR A 10 2.32 17.38 -19.23
CA TYR A 10 2.69 17.62 -17.83
C TYR A 10 4.18 17.92 -17.62
N TYR A 11 5.08 17.14 -18.21
CA TYR A 11 6.50 17.15 -17.79
C TYR A 11 7.38 18.13 -18.56
N ASN A 12 7.14 18.33 -19.86
CA ASN A 12 7.95 19.23 -20.70
C ASN A 12 7.86 20.70 -20.28
N LYS A 13 6.81 21.08 -19.54
CA LYS A 13 6.60 22.46 -19.07
C LYS A 13 7.25 22.75 -17.72
N LEU A 14 7.82 21.73 -17.07
CA LEU A 14 8.41 21.86 -15.74
C LEU A 14 9.89 22.21 -15.85
N PRO A 15 10.39 23.20 -15.08
CA PRO A 15 11.80 23.60 -15.13
C PRO A 15 12.74 22.46 -14.71
N ALA A 16 12.27 21.50 -13.91
CA ALA A 16 13.02 20.31 -13.52
C ALA A 16 13.37 19.37 -14.69
N PHE A 17 12.67 19.48 -15.83
CA PHE A 17 12.84 18.60 -16.99
C PHE A 17 13.41 19.32 -18.22
N GLU A 18 13.78 20.61 -18.10
CA GLU A 18 14.29 21.44 -19.21
C GLU A 18 15.52 20.81 -19.90
N LYS A 19 16.39 20.14 -19.14
CA LYS A 19 17.61 19.49 -19.66
C LYS A 19 17.43 18.01 -19.99
N VAL A 20 16.26 17.43 -19.73
CA VAL A 20 16.02 15.99 -19.87
C VAL A 20 15.53 15.70 -21.29
N GLN A 21 16.25 14.84 -22.01
CA GLN A 21 15.84 14.41 -23.34
C GLN A 21 14.63 13.45 -23.25
N PHE A 22 13.73 13.54 -24.24
CA PHE A 22 12.50 12.74 -24.26
C PHE A 22 12.76 11.23 -24.23
N GLU A 23 13.77 10.73 -24.95
CA GLU A 23 14.10 9.29 -24.96
C GLU A 23 14.52 8.78 -23.59
N GLN A 24 15.32 9.57 -22.85
CA GLN A 24 15.70 9.25 -21.48
C GLN A 24 14.47 9.24 -20.55
N PHE A 25 13.57 10.20 -20.71
CA PHE A 25 12.31 10.23 -19.97
C PHE A 25 11.45 8.99 -20.28
N LYS A 26 11.31 8.62 -21.55
CA LYS A 26 10.53 7.46 -21.99
C LYS A 26 11.08 6.16 -21.40
N ALA A 27 12.40 5.96 -21.44
CA ALA A 27 13.07 4.80 -20.84
C ALA A 27 12.87 4.74 -19.32
N ARG A 28 13.10 5.85 -18.61
CA ARG A 28 12.90 5.94 -17.15
C ARG A 28 11.45 5.73 -16.75
N LEU A 29 10.50 6.28 -17.52
CA LEU A 29 9.07 6.10 -17.26
C LEU A 29 8.65 4.63 -17.44
N LYS A 30 9.21 3.94 -18.43
CA LYS A 30 8.99 2.50 -18.61
C LYS A 30 9.52 1.71 -17.40
N SER A 31 10.78 1.94 -17.03
CA SER A 31 11.42 1.29 -15.87
C SER A 31 10.66 1.56 -14.57
N HIS A 32 10.28 2.82 -14.31
CA HIS A 32 9.51 3.17 -13.12
C HIS A 32 8.14 2.49 -13.08
N ARG A 33 7.45 2.37 -14.23
CA ARG A 33 6.18 1.62 -14.30
C ARG A 33 6.37 0.14 -14.00
N GLN A 34 7.44 -0.47 -14.51
CA GLN A 34 7.77 -1.86 -14.19
C GLN A 34 8.06 -2.01 -12.70
N GLN A 35 8.84 -1.11 -12.11
CA GLN A 35 9.12 -1.11 -10.68
C GLN A 35 7.85 -0.97 -9.84
N VAL A 36 6.95 -0.04 -10.18
CA VAL A 36 5.65 0.13 -9.51
C VAL A 36 4.79 -1.14 -9.67
N LYS A 37 4.79 -1.78 -10.85
CA LYS A 37 4.08 -3.05 -11.08
C LYS A 37 4.64 -4.14 -10.15
N LYS A 38 5.97 -4.30 -10.08
CA LYS A 38 6.63 -5.27 -9.19
C LYS A 38 6.26 -5.02 -7.72
N TYR A 39 6.36 -3.77 -7.24
CA TYR A 39 5.95 -3.44 -5.87
C TYR A 39 4.47 -3.69 -5.60
N MET A 40 3.59 -3.38 -6.54
CA MET A 40 2.16 -3.64 -6.38
C MET A 40 1.88 -5.14 -6.28
N MET A 41 2.53 -5.96 -7.11
CA MET A 41 2.38 -7.42 -7.07
C MET A 41 2.90 -8.00 -5.76
N ARG A 42 4.10 -7.59 -5.34
CA ARG A 42 4.66 -7.96 -4.04
C ARG A 42 3.75 -7.56 -2.88
N SER A 43 3.27 -6.33 -2.86
CA SER A 43 2.36 -5.83 -1.82
C SER A 43 1.06 -6.64 -1.77
N LYS A 44 0.49 -7.05 -2.91
CA LYS A 44 -0.68 -7.93 -2.95
C LYS A 44 -0.37 -9.33 -2.39
N LYS A 45 0.78 -9.91 -2.74
CA LYS A 45 1.22 -11.23 -2.22
C LYS A 45 1.40 -11.17 -0.70
N GLU A 46 2.09 -10.15 -0.20
CA GLU A 46 2.29 -9.90 1.23
C GLU A 46 0.96 -9.69 1.97
N GLU A 47 0.01 -8.96 1.38
CA GLU A 47 -1.32 -8.77 1.96
C GLU A 47 -2.11 -10.09 2.06
N GLN A 48 -2.00 -10.96 1.04
CA GLN A 48 -2.61 -12.30 1.08
C GLN A 48 -1.98 -13.19 2.15
N MET A 49 -0.65 -13.19 2.25
CA MET A 49 0.09 -13.92 3.29
C MET A 49 -0.32 -13.43 4.69
N TRP A 50 -0.36 -12.11 4.89
CA TRP A 50 -0.81 -11.50 6.13
C TRP A 50 -2.24 -11.88 6.50
N ARG A 51 -3.18 -11.85 5.55
CA ARG A 51 -4.56 -12.31 5.78
C ARG A 51 -4.63 -13.78 6.18
N ARG A 52 -3.85 -14.64 5.52
CA ARG A 52 -3.78 -16.07 5.86
C ARG A 52 -3.25 -16.28 7.27
N ASP A 53 -2.23 -15.53 7.65
CA ASP A 53 -1.63 -15.62 8.98
C ASP A 53 -2.59 -15.09 10.07
N LEU A 54 -3.36 -14.05 9.79
CA LEU A 54 -4.43 -13.59 10.69
C LEU A 54 -5.54 -14.63 10.89
N LEU A 55 -5.86 -15.43 9.88
CA LEU A 55 -6.81 -16.54 10.00
C LEU A 55 -6.24 -17.68 10.84
N ARG A 56 -4.94 -17.97 10.68
CA ARG A 56 -4.25 -19.03 11.44
C ARG A 56 -4.00 -18.63 12.90
N TYR A 57 -3.68 -17.36 13.13
CA TYR A 57 -3.34 -16.79 14.43
C TYR A 57 -4.22 -15.57 14.71
N PRO A 58 -5.49 -15.79 15.11
CA PRO A 58 -6.41 -14.69 15.37
C PRO A 58 -5.85 -13.77 16.48
N PRO A 59 -5.97 -12.43 16.32
CA PRO A 59 -5.55 -11.49 17.33
C PRO A 59 -6.24 -11.76 18.68
N LYS A 60 -5.47 -11.75 19.76
CA LYS A 60 -6.01 -11.91 21.11
C LYS A 60 -6.89 -10.72 21.46
N THR A 61 -8.11 -10.99 21.92
CA THR A 61 -9.07 -9.99 22.39
C THR A 61 -9.07 -9.85 23.90
N THR A 62 -8.61 -10.88 24.62
CA THR A 62 -8.52 -10.93 26.08
C THR A 62 -7.10 -11.22 26.57
N ASN A 63 -6.77 -10.67 27.74
CA ASN A 63 -5.52 -10.93 28.44
C ASN A 63 -5.53 -12.33 29.05
N SER A 64 -4.39 -12.77 29.60
CA SER A 64 -4.29 -14.03 30.37
C SER A 64 -5.26 -14.09 31.56
N GLU A 65 -5.64 -12.94 32.09
CA GLU A 65 -6.59 -12.79 33.21
C GLU A 65 -8.06 -12.74 32.74
N GLY A 66 -8.33 -12.87 31.44
CA GLY A 66 -9.69 -12.80 30.88
C GLY A 66 -10.23 -11.38 30.66
N ALA A 67 -9.52 -10.34 31.13
CA ALA A 67 -9.90 -8.94 30.89
C ALA A 67 -9.76 -8.55 29.40
N PRO A 68 -10.62 -7.70 28.84
CA PRO A 68 -10.53 -7.25 27.45
C PRO A 68 -9.23 -6.45 27.21
N LEU A 69 -8.60 -6.63 26.05
CA LEU A 69 -7.47 -5.80 25.62
C LEU A 69 -7.95 -4.42 25.20
N TRP A 70 -7.29 -3.37 25.67
CA TRP A 70 -7.62 -1.99 25.30
C TRP A 70 -7.54 -1.73 23.79
N ASN A 71 -6.49 -2.23 23.12
CA ASN A 71 -6.19 -1.91 21.72
C ASN A 71 -7.31 -2.28 20.72
N PRO A 72 -7.79 -3.54 20.67
CA PRO A 72 -8.90 -3.93 19.81
C PRO A 72 -10.26 -3.46 20.32
N HIS A 73 -10.37 -3.03 21.58
CA HIS A 73 -11.65 -2.64 22.17
C HIS A 73 -12.20 -1.33 21.58
N LYS A 74 -13.54 -1.24 21.47
CA LYS A 74 -14.24 -0.02 20.99
C LYS A 74 -13.88 1.22 21.81
N ALA A 75 -13.66 1.06 23.13
CA ALA A 75 -13.27 2.13 24.05
C ALA A 75 -12.06 2.95 23.56
N ASN A 76 -11.09 2.32 22.89
CA ASN A 76 -9.91 3.03 22.38
C ASN A 76 -10.28 4.04 21.29
N LYS A 77 -11.13 3.64 20.33
CA LYS A 77 -11.58 4.52 19.25
C LYS A 77 -12.44 5.66 19.79
N LEU A 78 -13.33 5.33 20.72
CA LEU A 78 -14.22 6.29 21.40
C LEU A 78 -13.41 7.32 22.21
N LEU A 79 -12.38 6.88 22.95
CA LEU A 79 -11.54 7.78 23.74
C LEU A 79 -10.79 8.78 22.87
N ARG A 80 -10.31 8.35 21.70
CA ARG A 80 -9.65 9.24 20.72
C ARG A 80 -10.59 10.35 20.25
N GLN A 81 -11.85 10.03 20.00
CA GLN A 81 -12.86 11.01 19.60
C GLN A 81 -13.13 11.99 20.75
N ASP A 82 -13.41 11.48 21.94
CA ASP A 82 -13.75 12.32 23.10
C ASP A 82 -12.60 13.24 23.51
N VAL A 83 -11.35 12.74 23.51
CA VAL A 83 -10.16 13.57 23.80
C VAL A 83 -9.95 14.64 22.72
N GLY A 84 -10.28 14.32 21.46
CA GLY A 84 -10.28 15.29 20.36
C GLY A 84 -11.32 16.39 20.56
N GLU A 85 -12.55 16.03 20.88
CA GLU A 85 -13.65 16.96 21.12
C GLU A 85 -13.42 17.84 22.36
N LEU A 86 -12.99 17.24 23.48
CA LEU A 86 -12.66 17.97 24.70
C LEU A 86 -11.57 19.01 24.44
N ARG A 87 -10.56 18.66 23.62
CA ARG A 87 -9.50 19.60 23.23
C ARG A 87 -10.04 20.74 22.37
N GLN A 88 -10.89 20.45 21.38
CA GLN A 88 -11.50 21.48 20.54
C GLN A 88 -12.34 22.46 21.37
N LYS A 89 -13.08 21.95 22.34
CA LYS A 89 -13.89 22.74 23.29
C LYS A 89 -13.07 23.41 24.40
N LYS A 90 -11.76 23.14 24.47
CA LYS A 90 -10.85 23.58 25.57
C LYS A 90 -11.39 23.21 26.96
N GLU A 91 -12.12 22.11 27.06
CA GLU A 91 -12.71 21.63 28.30
C GLU A 91 -11.80 20.61 28.98
N HIS A 92 -11.71 20.68 30.30
CA HIS A 92 -10.91 19.77 31.11
C HIS A 92 -11.82 18.84 31.92
N MET A 93 -11.90 17.58 31.51
CA MET A 93 -12.64 16.56 32.25
C MET A 93 -11.70 15.63 33.00
N THR A 94 -12.06 15.29 34.25
CA THR A 94 -11.29 14.31 35.03
C THR A 94 -11.51 12.90 34.48
N PRO A 95 -10.52 12.00 34.56
CA PRO A 95 -10.65 10.65 34.01
C PRO A 95 -11.83 9.88 34.60
N LYS A 96 -12.16 10.10 35.89
CA LYS A 96 -13.32 9.48 36.54
C LYS A 96 -14.65 9.96 35.93
N LYS A 97 -14.77 11.26 35.63
CA LYS A 97 -15.95 11.82 34.97
C LYS A 97 -16.07 11.30 33.54
N LEU A 98 -14.96 11.31 32.79
CA LEU A 98 -14.93 10.80 31.42
C LEU A 98 -15.26 9.30 31.37
N GLN A 99 -14.78 8.50 32.31
CA GLN A 99 -15.13 7.08 32.36
C GLN A 99 -16.63 6.86 32.61
N ALA A 100 -17.25 7.73 33.41
CA ALA A 100 -18.67 7.60 33.74
C ALA A 100 -19.61 7.95 32.58
N THR A 101 -19.12 8.61 31.52
CA THR A 101 -19.98 9.05 30.39
C THR A 101 -20.41 7.91 29.48
N ARG A 102 -19.61 6.84 29.35
CA ARG A 102 -19.87 5.73 28.45
C ARG A 102 -19.67 4.39 29.13
N ASP A 103 -20.52 3.42 28.81
CA ASP A 103 -20.47 2.09 29.43
C ASP A 103 -19.24 1.30 28.96
N GLU A 104 -18.79 1.50 27.72
CA GLU A 104 -17.60 0.83 27.17
C GLU A 104 -16.31 1.17 27.94
N TYR A 105 -16.29 2.32 28.64
CA TYR A 105 -15.16 2.72 29.47
C TYR A 105 -15.20 2.07 30.86
N LYS A 106 -16.38 1.66 31.33
CA LYS A 106 -16.58 1.06 32.65
C LYS A 106 -16.09 -0.39 32.70
N GLU A 107 -15.95 -1.05 31.55
CA GLU A 107 -15.35 -2.39 31.44
C GLU A 107 -13.88 -2.42 31.91
N PHE A 108 -13.19 -1.28 31.86
CA PHE A 108 -11.82 -1.17 32.31
C PHE A 108 -11.76 -0.62 33.74
N PRO A 109 -10.88 -1.13 34.60
CA PRO A 109 -10.59 -0.49 35.88
C PRO A 109 -10.15 0.97 35.69
N LEU A 110 -10.62 1.87 36.55
CA LEU A 110 -10.30 3.32 36.48
C LEU A 110 -8.79 3.59 36.38
N LYS A 111 -7.96 2.77 37.05
CA LYS A 111 -6.49 2.87 36.98
C LYS A 111 -5.96 2.69 35.56
N ILE A 112 -6.45 1.68 34.84
CA ILE A 112 -6.05 1.35 33.47
C ILE A 112 -6.60 2.40 32.50
N PHE A 113 -7.88 2.74 32.63
CA PHE A 113 -8.53 3.76 31.80
C PHE A 113 -7.80 5.12 31.90
N ARG A 114 -7.45 5.54 33.12
CA ARG A 114 -6.69 6.77 33.37
C ARG A 114 -5.36 6.80 32.63
N GLN A 115 -4.63 5.69 32.58
CA GLN A 115 -3.36 5.59 31.86
C GLN A 115 -3.56 5.78 30.35
N HIS A 116 -4.55 5.11 29.77
CA HIS A 116 -4.86 5.26 28.34
C HIS A 116 -5.31 6.67 27.97
N MET A 117 -6.11 7.31 28.82
CA MET A 117 -6.47 8.72 28.65
C MET A 117 -5.23 9.64 28.62
N TYR A 118 -4.28 9.45 29.55
CA TYR A 118 -3.04 10.24 29.54
C TYR A 118 -2.12 9.92 28.36
N GLN A 119 -2.05 8.66 27.92
CA GLN A 119 -1.34 8.27 26.70
C GLN A 119 -1.94 9.00 25.49
N GLU A 120 -3.27 9.05 25.37
CA GLU A 120 -3.93 9.72 24.25
C GLU A 120 -3.70 11.23 24.29
N ILE A 121 -3.78 11.87 25.45
CA ILE A 121 -3.44 13.30 25.60
C ILE A 121 -1.99 13.57 25.15
N ARG A 122 -1.03 12.72 25.54
CA ARG A 122 0.37 12.83 25.10
C ARG A 122 0.51 12.65 23.60
N ARG A 123 -0.16 11.65 23.03
CA ARG A 123 -0.21 11.41 21.59
C ARG A 123 -0.71 12.65 20.85
N CYS A 124 -1.80 13.26 21.29
CA CYS A 124 -2.31 14.50 20.69
C CYS A 124 -1.31 15.66 20.80
N LYS A 125 -0.64 15.85 21.94
CA LYS A 125 0.42 16.86 22.07
C LYS A 125 1.57 16.63 21.09
N PHE A 126 1.98 15.37 20.93
CA PHE A 126 3.02 14.98 19.98
C PHE A 126 2.59 15.23 18.52
N CYS A 127 1.36 14.88 18.14
CA CYS A 127 0.82 15.19 16.82
C CYS A 127 0.83 16.70 16.53
N ASN A 128 0.40 17.53 17.49
CA ASN A 128 0.46 18.99 17.35
C ASN A 128 1.89 19.47 17.20
N HIS A 129 2.82 18.98 18.02
CA HIS A 129 4.24 19.31 17.89
C HIS A 129 4.81 18.95 16.50
N LEU A 130 4.43 17.80 15.93
CA LEU A 130 4.82 17.42 14.57
C LEU A 130 4.18 18.33 13.51
N HIS A 131 2.93 18.74 13.71
CA HIS A 131 2.23 19.68 12.83
C HIS A 131 2.93 21.04 12.83
N ASP A 132 3.11 21.64 14.01
CA ASP A 132 3.78 22.91 14.21
C ASP A 132 5.21 22.88 13.63
N ARG A 133 5.93 21.76 13.78
CA ARG A 133 7.26 21.57 13.17
C ARG A 133 7.23 21.54 11.64
N ARG A 134 6.24 20.89 11.03
CA ARG A 134 6.08 20.85 9.56
C ARG A 134 5.74 22.24 9.03
N GLU A 135 4.84 22.96 9.70
CA GLU A 135 4.44 24.31 9.32
C GLU A 135 5.57 25.33 9.51
N ALA A 136 6.33 25.22 10.61
CA ALA A 136 7.45 26.11 10.91
C ALA A 136 8.64 25.97 9.93
N LYS A 137 8.56 25.09 8.90
CA LYS A 137 9.63 24.79 7.93
C LYS A 137 11.02 24.63 8.57
N LYS A 138 11.10 24.21 9.84
CA LYS A 138 12.37 23.84 10.44
C LYS A 138 12.76 22.54 9.77
N ILE A 139 13.65 22.65 8.79
CA ILE A 139 14.32 21.51 8.15
C ILE A 139 14.89 20.71 9.30
N ILE A 140 14.22 19.60 9.61
CA ILE A 140 14.79 18.59 10.46
C ILE A 140 15.95 18.09 9.62
N HIS A 141 17.18 18.32 10.08
CA HIS A 141 18.29 17.50 9.64
C HIS A 141 17.89 16.07 10.01
N ILE A 142 17.25 15.38 9.07
CA ILE A 142 17.15 13.94 9.09
C ILE A 142 18.62 13.55 9.13
N CYS A 143 19.04 12.93 10.23
CA CYS A 143 20.31 12.22 10.22
C CYS A 143 20.21 11.35 8.98
N LYS A 144 20.98 11.70 7.93
CA LYS A 144 21.12 10.83 6.77
C LYS A 144 21.39 9.45 7.38
N PRO A 145 20.59 8.40 7.09
CA PRO A 145 21.06 7.07 7.42
C PRO A 145 22.48 7.00 6.88
N ALA A 146 23.43 6.56 7.71
CA ALA A 146 24.82 6.47 7.29
C ALA A 146 24.83 5.77 5.94
N VAL A 147 25.22 6.50 4.91
CA VAL A 147 25.29 6.01 3.54
C VAL A 147 26.36 4.93 3.59
N GLY A 148 25.94 3.67 3.69
CA GLY A 148 26.84 2.56 4.00
C GLY A 148 26.14 1.26 4.39
N ALA A 149 24.89 1.28 4.84
CA ALA A 149 24.07 0.07 4.85
C ALA A 149 23.42 -0.05 3.47
N THR A 150 24.16 -0.60 2.50
CA THR A 150 23.52 -1.09 1.28
C THR A 150 22.56 -2.22 1.69
N ASP A 151 21.38 -2.27 1.07
CA ASP A 151 20.38 -3.32 1.28
C ASP A 151 20.96 -4.74 1.02
N ASP A 152 22.14 -4.81 0.38
CA ASP A 152 22.94 -5.98 0.08
C ASP A 152 23.14 -6.92 1.28
N THR A 153 23.38 -6.38 2.49
CA THR A 153 23.61 -7.22 3.69
C THR A 153 22.40 -8.04 4.14
N LEU A 154 21.18 -7.59 3.83
CA LEU A 154 19.95 -8.33 4.15
C LEU A 154 19.69 -9.41 3.10
N THR A 155 19.92 -9.09 1.83
CA THR A 155 19.86 -10.04 0.71
C THR A 155 20.93 -11.12 0.82
N ASP A 156 22.17 -10.79 1.20
CA ASP A 156 23.25 -11.74 1.41
C ASP A 156 22.93 -12.69 2.56
N ARG A 157 22.36 -12.18 3.66
CA ARG A 157 21.85 -13.01 4.77
C ARG A 157 20.68 -13.91 4.39
N LEU A 158 19.78 -13.44 3.52
CA LEU A 158 18.66 -14.25 3.02
C LEU A 158 19.16 -15.34 2.06
N LYS A 159 20.22 -15.06 1.30
CA LYS A 159 20.91 -16.02 0.43
C LYS A 159 21.67 -17.07 1.25
N GLU A 160 22.36 -16.67 2.32
CA GLU A 160 23.00 -17.59 3.28
C GLU A 160 22.01 -18.52 4.00
N LEU A 161 20.78 -18.05 4.24
CA LEU A 161 19.71 -18.86 4.85
C LEU A 161 18.98 -19.76 3.84
N GLY A 162 19.31 -19.70 2.54
CA GLY A 162 18.71 -20.53 1.49
C GLY A 162 17.22 -20.27 1.25
N ILE A 163 16.75 -19.04 1.52
CA ILE A 163 15.32 -18.68 1.44
C ILE A 163 14.97 -18.05 0.07
N HIS A 164 15.97 -17.66 -0.73
CA HIS A 164 15.75 -16.99 -2.01
C HIS A 164 16.91 -17.26 -2.96
N ASP A 165 16.69 -18.12 -3.97
CA ASP A 165 17.56 -18.19 -5.14
C ASP A 165 16.96 -17.32 -6.24
N PRO A 166 17.61 -16.20 -6.61
CA PRO A 166 17.10 -15.31 -7.66
C PRO A 166 17.17 -15.94 -9.05
N GLU A 167 17.97 -17.00 -9.23
CA GLU A 167 18.08 -17.74 -10.50
C GLU A 167 16.80 -18.55 -10.80
N GLU A 168 16.10 -19.08 -9.78
CA GLU A 168 14.82 -19.79 -9.96
C GLU A 168 13.67 -18.83 -10.34
N GLU A 169 13.67 -17.57 -9.86
CA GLU A 169 12.63 -16.59 -10.21
C GLU A 169 12.81 -16.04 -11.64
N GLU A 170 14.03 -15.96 -12.17
CA GLU A 170 14.27 -15.56 -13.57
C GLU A 170 13.86 -16.67 -14.56
N GLU A 171 14.09 -17.95 -14.22
CA GLU A 171 13.63 -19.08 -15.03
C GLU A 171 12.09 -19.20 -15.03
N GLU A 172 11.41 -19.01 -13.90
CA GLU A 172 9.93 -18.99 -13.84
C GLU A 172 9.33 -17.77 -14.59
N GLU A 173 9.98 -16.60 -14.57
CA GLU A 173 9.52 -15.42 -15.33
C GLU A 173 9.70 -15.63 -16.86
N GLU A 174 10.80 -16.24 -17.32
CA GLU A 174 11.01 -16.57 -18.74
C GLU A 174 10.03 -17.65 -19.25
N GLU A 175 9.75 -18.69 -18.46
CA GLU A 175 8.80 -19.75 -18.84
C GLU A 175 7.36 -19.20 -18.97
N LEU A 176 6.96 -18.28 -18.08
CA LEU A 176 5.65 -17.61 -18.16
C LEU A 176 5.55 -16.63 -19.35
N GLU A 177 6.62 -15.93 -19.72
CA GLU A 177 6.61 -15.06 -20.91
C GLU A 177 6.52 -15.89 -22.21
N MET A 178 7.15 -17.07 -22.27
CA MET A 178 7.03 -17.97 -23.43
C MET A 178 5.61 -18.55 -23.61
N GLU A 179 4.90 -18.87 -22.52
CA GLU A 179 3.51 -19.36 -22.61
C GLU A 179 2.52 -18.32 -23.14
N ASP A 180 2.70 -17.05 -22.76
CA ASP A 180 1.80 -15.96 -23.15
C ASP A 180 1.96 -15.61 -24.65
N ASP A 181 3.17 -15.70 -25.19
CA ASP A 181 3.44 -15.50 -26.62
C ASP A 181 2.88 -16.65 -27.49
N GLU A 182 2.93 -17.90 -27.04
CA GLU A 182 2.28 -19.02 -27.73
C GLU A 182 0.75 -18.87 -27.78
N LYS A 183 0.11 -18.44 -26.68
CA LYS A 183 -1.34 -18.19 -26.65
C LYS A 183 -1.73 -17.05 -27.59
N HIS A 184 -0.92 -15.99 -27.67
CA HIS A 184 -1.20 -14.85 -28.55
C HIS A 184 -1.10 -15.21 -30.05
N THR A 185 -0.15 -16.06 -30.43
CA THR A 185 0.02 -16.52 -31.83
C THR A 185 -1.08 -17.50 -32.25
N ALA A 186 -1.54 -18.38 -31.35
CA ALA A 186 -2.67 -19.28 -31.58
C ALA A 186 -3.99 -18.51 -31.80
N GLU A 187 -4.21 -17.42 -31.08
CA GLU A 187 -5.43 -16.61 -31.20
C GLU A 187 -5.44 -15.77 -32.50
N GLN A 188 -4.28 -15.24 -32.91
CA GLN A 188 -4.13 -14.52 -34.18
C GLN A 188 -4.33 -15.43 -35.41
N THR A 189 -3.80 -16.66 -35.37
CA THR A 189 -3.98 -17.63 -36.45
C THR A 189 -5.42 -18.14 -36.56
N GLY A 190 -6.11 -18.35 -35.43
CA GLY A 190 -7.55 -18.68 -35.39
C GLY A 190 -8.43 -17.57 -35.98
N ASN A 191 -8.16 -16.31 -35.63
CA ASN A 191 -8.90 -15.16 -36.16
C ASN A 191 -8.65 -14.92 -37.66
N ARG A 192 -7.44 -15.20 -38.16
CA ARG A 192 -7.12 -15.10 -39.59
C ARG A 192 -7.87 -16.14 -40.42
N LYS A 193 -8.00 -17.38 -39.92
CA LYS A 193 -8.77 -18.45 -40.57
C LYS A 193 -10.27 -18.14 -40.64
N ARG A 194 -10.86 -17.56 -39.58
CA ARG A 194 -12.27 -17.15 -39.56
C ARG A 194 -12.60 -16.06 -40.58
N LYS A 195 -11.73 -15.04 -40.71
CA LYS A 195 -11.91 -13.96 -41.71
C LYS A 195 -11.84 -14.44 -43.16
N ILE A 196 -11.00 -15.44 -43.47
CA ILE A 196 -10.91 -16.02 -44.81
C ILE A 196 -12.19 -16.81 -45.16
N ALA A 197 -12.78 -17.51 -44.19
CA ALA A 197 -14.03 -18.26 -44.39
C ALA A 197 -15.24 -17.35 -44.61
N GLU A 198 -15.27 -16.18 -43.97
CA GLU A 198 -16.37 -15.20 -44.10
C GLU A 198 -16.36 -14.51 -45.47
N ASN A 199 -15.17 -14.20 -46.01
CA ASN A 199 -15.03 -13.56 -47.31
C ASN A 199 -15.35 -14.48 -48.50
N ASN A 200 -15.29 -15.80 -48.31
CA ASN A 200 -15.61 -16.79 -49.35
C ASN A 200 -17.08 -17.25 -49.35
N ARG A 201 -17.96 -16.60 -48.57
CA ARG A 201 -19.37 -16.98 -48.49
C ARG A 201 -20.14 -16.44 -49.71
N PRO A 202 -20.65 -17.30 -50.61
CA PRO A 202 -21.28 -16.84 -51.84
C PRO A 202 -22.63 -16.13 -51.56
N SER A 203 -22.76 -14.93 -52.09
CA SER A 203 -23.96 -14.09 -52.03
C SER A 203 -25.16 -14.81 -52.65
N LYS A 204 -26.16 -15.14 -51.81
CA LYS A 204 -27.44 -15.69 -52.26
C LYS A 204 -28.23 -14.58 -52.96
N LYS A 205 -28.20 -14.58 -54.29
CA LYS A 205 -29.09 -13.78 -55.14
C LYS A 205 -30.55 -14.09 -54.78
N GLN A 206 -31.25 -13.09 -54.25
CA GLN A 206 -32.70 -13.13 -54.03
C GLN A 206 -33.41 -13.19 -55.39
N LYS A 207 -34.06 -14.32 -55.68
CA LYS A 207 -35.06 -14.43 -56.75
C LYS A 207 -36.32 -13.70 -56.28
N ARG A 208 -36.66 -12.59 -56.94
CA ARG A 208 -37.96 -11.92 -56.81
C ARG A 208 -38.96 -12.66 -57.71
N CYS A 209 -40.08 -13.07 -57.13
CA CYS A 209 -41.34 -13.34 -57.81
C CYS A 209 -42.35 -12.30 -57.31
#